data_AF-A0A1Z8VXB4-F1
#
_entry.id   AF-A0A1Z8VXB4-F1
#
_cell.length_a   1.000
_cell.length_b   1.000
_cell.length_c   1.000
_cell.angle_alpha   90.00
_cell.angle_beta   90.00
_cell.angle_gamma   90.00
#
_symmetry.space_group_name_H-M   'P 1'
#
loop_
_entity.id
_entity.type
_entity.pdbx_description
1 polymer ?
#
loop_
_entity_poly.entity_id
_entity_poly.type
_entity_poly.pdbx_seq_one_letter_code
_entity_poly.pdbx_strand_id
1 'polypeptide(L)'
;KAQSCTVAEKQSYDRLQSDLGSLRGVVAGSKKLLAKLEKLGDHCPTCEQGVDPEFKQSLIDTETKKIAENRREEYEIEGRISEIKRANAEYDSARKIEREWQEIYRSIDRTLPMALLDKGELESRLGRIRADLVQAQESLEKVTRNNEKITRHNTRIQVIQEQTDSFLAQLEEQQAQFEVYKETANNLEVLKKAFSTNGLIAYKIENLVKDLEELTNHYLAELSDGRFTLEFVVSNDKLNVQITDNGNIVDILALSSGELARVNTATLIAIRKLMSSISKSKINILFLDEVIAVLDDAGREKLVEVLLQEDLNTYVVSHGWTHPLLEKVEVVKSGNISRLE
;
A
#
# COMPACT_ATOMS: atom_id res chain seq x y z
N LYS A 1 -73.80 50.94 7.55
CA LYS A 1 -73.54 52.40 7.51
C LYS A 1 -72.30 52.76 6.70
N ALA A 2 -71.17 52.04 6.78
CA ALA A 2 -70.02 52.29 5.89
C ALA A 2 -70.28 51.86 4.43
N GLN A 3 -71.00 50.75 4.20
CA GLN A 3 -71.35 50.26 2.84
C GLN A 3 -72.37 51.12 2.07
N SER A 4 -72.99 52.11 2.71
CA SER A 4 -74.03 52.95 2.09
C SER A 4 -73.53 54.35 1.72
N CYS A 5 -72.21 54.59 1.72
CA CYS A 5 -71.64 55.86 1.30
C CYS A 5 -71.63 55.92 -0.23
N THR A 6 -72.35 56.89 -0.80
CA THR A 6 -72.46 57.11 -2.26
C THR A 6 -71.36 58.01 -2.82
N VAL A 7 -70.44 58.49 -1.98
CA VAL A 7 -69.40 59.46 -2.33
C VAL A 7 -68.07 58.74 -2.51
N ALA A 8 -67.50 58.79 -3.73
CA ALA A 8 -66.29 58.04 -4.09
C ALA A 8 -64.99 58.70 -3.60
N GLU A 9 -64.95 60.04 -3.55
CA GLU A 9 -63.76 60.82 -3.20
C GLU A 9 -64.11 62.16 -2.54
N LYS A 10 -63.16 62.73 -1.78
CA LYS A 10 -63.31 64.06 -1.22
C LYS A 10 -63.25 65.10 -2.32
N GLN A 11 -64.24 65.98 -2.35
CA GLN A 11 -64.25 67.12 -3.25
C GLN A 11 -63.72 68.36 -2.53
N SER A 12 -62.73 69.05 -3.13
CA SER A 12 -62.26 70.34 -2.61
C SER A 12 -63.29 71.43 -2.93
N TYR A 13 -63.62 72.22 -1.93
CA TYR A 13 -64.49 73.39 -2.04
C TYR A 13 -63.70 74.71 -1.90
N ASP A 14 -62.37 74.65 -1.93
CA ASP A 14 -61.49 75.82 -1.69
C ASP A 14 -61.67 76.90 -2.76
N ARG A 15 -61.87 76.50 -4.02
CA ARG A 15 -62.18 77.43 -5.12
C ARG A 15 -63.51 78.14 -4.89
N LEU A 16 -64.56 77.39 -4.56
CA LEU A 16 -65.88 77.93 -4.25
C LEU A 16 -65.85 78.87 -3.03
N GLN A 17 -65.02 78.57 -2.03
CA GLN A 17 -64.84 79.42 -0.86
C GLN A 17 -64.05 80.70 -1.17
N SER A 18 -63.08 80.63 -2.09
CA SER A 18 -62.40 81.81 -2.63
C SER A 18 -63.37 82.70 -3.44
N ASP A 19 -64.21 82.09 -4.27
CA ASP A 19 -65.23 82.78 -5.07
C ASP A 19 -66.32 83.42 -4.18
N LEU A 20 -66.73 82.74 -3.11
CA LEU A 20 -67.60 83.33 -2.08
C LEU A 20 -66.93 84.54 -1.40
N GLY A 21 -65.62 84.44 -1.13
CA GLY A 21 -64.84 85.51 -0.52
C GLY A 21 -64.73 86.74 -1.42
N SER A 22 -64.53 86.55 -2.72
CA SER A 22 -64.48 87.65 -3.69
C SER A 22 -65.86 88.29 -3.88
N LEU A 23 -66.93 87.50 -4.00
CA LEU A 23 -68.31 87.99 -4.10
C LEU A 23 -68.73 88.79 -2.85
N ARG A 24 -68.43 88.28 -1.64
CA ARG A 24 -68.65 89.03 -0.39
C ARG A 24 -67.86 90.33 -0.33
N GLY A 25 -66.64 90.32 -0.85
CA GLY A 25 -65.81 91.51 -1.01
C GLY A 25 -66.47 92.55 -1.92
N VAL A 26 -67.01 92.12 -3.06
CA VAL A 26 -67.74 92.97 -4.02
C VAL A 26 -69.03 93.51 -3.39
N VAL A 27 -69.82 92.68 -2.73
CA VAL A 27 -71.07 93.09 -2.04
C VAL A 27 -70.78 94.08 -0.91
N ALA A 28 -69.71 93.88 -0.12
CA ALA A 28 -69.31 94.81 0.93
C ALA A 28 -68.78 96.14 0.34
N GLY A 29 -68.08 96.08 -0.80
CA GLY A 29 -67.64 97.24 -1.57
C GLY A 29 -68.82 98.06 -2.09
N SER A 30 -69.76 97.43 -2.80
CA SER A 30 -70.98 98.05 -3.32
C SER A 30 -71.88 98.60 -2.21
N LYS A 31 -72.00 97.94 -1.05
CA LYS A 31 -72.71 98.48 0.13
C LYS A 31 -72.03 99.72 0.71
N LYS A 32 -70.70 99.75 0.78
CA LYS A 32 -69.96 100.95 1.21
C LYS A 32 -70.12 102.09 0.19
N LEU A 33 -70.19 101.76 -1.10
CA LEU A 33 -70.44 102.72 -2.16
C LEU A 33 -71.86 103.30 -2.07
N LEU A 34 -72.88 102.45 -1.85
CA LEU A 34 -74.25 102.88 -1.56
C LEU A 34 -74.33 103.75 -0.31
N ALA A 35 -73.70 103.35 0.79
CA ALA A 35 -73.69 104.16 2.02
C ALA A 35 -72.98 105.52 1.84
N LYS A 36 -72.02 105.62 0.91
CA LYS A 36 -71.40 106.90 0.52
C LYS A 36 -72.32 107.71 -0.40
N LEU A 37 -73.00 107.08 -1.35
CA LEU A 37 -73.96 107.72 -2.25
C LEU A 37 -75.21 108.23 -1.50
N GLU A 38 -75.68 107.51 -0.48
CA GLU A 38 -76.77 107.94 0.42
C GLU A 38 -76.35 109.10 1.33
N LYS A 39 -75.08 109.16 1.73
CA LYS A 39 -74.51 110.25 2.55
C LYS A 39 -74.03 111.46 1.75
N LEU A 40 -74.01 111.39 0.42
CA LEU A 40 -73.76 112.56 -0.42
C LEU A 40 -74.98 113.49 -0.32
N GLY A 41 -74.80 114.66 0.27
CA GLY A 41 -75.75 115.77 0.16
C GLY A 41 -75.78 116.33 -1.27
N ASP A 42 -76.58 117.37 -1.52
CA ASP A 42 -76.84 117.89 -2.88
C ASP A 42 -75.62 118.59 -3.56
N HIS A 43 -74.41 118.39 -3.01
CA HIS A 43 -73.23 119.20 -3.26
C HIS A 43 -72.02 118.27 -3.38
N CYS A 44 -71.32 118.28 -4.53
CA CYS A 44 -70.16 117.43 -4.74
C CYS A 44 -68.94 117.94 -3.94
N PRO A 45 -68.30 117.12 -3.08
CA PRO A 45 -67.22 117.54 -2.19
C PRO A 45 -65.86 117.79 -2.88
N THR A 46 -65.81 117.83 -4.22
CA THR A 46 -64.57 118.05 -4.98
C THR A 46 -64.68 119.19 -6.01
N CYS A 47 -65.89 119.60 -6.41
CA CYS A 47 -66.09 120.67 -7.39
C CYS A 47 -67.28 121.59 -7.10
N GLU A 48 -67.91 121.49 -5.92
CA GLU A 48 -68.95 122.38 -5.36
C GLU A 48 -70.18 122.64 -6.27
N GLN A 49 -70.38 121.83 -7.30
CA GLN A 49 -71.56 121.86 -8.16
C GLN A 49 -72.67 120.95 -7.63
N GLY A 50 -73.92 121.36 -7.85
CA GLY A 50 -75.12 120.62 -7.49
C GLY A 50 -75.20 119.30 -8.25
N VAL A 51 -75.31 118.19 -7.52
CA VAL A 51 -75.38 116.86 -8.14
C VAL A 51 -76.82 116.58 -8.58
N ASP A 52 -77.00 116.22 -9.85
CA ASP A 52 -78.30 115.89 -10.42
C ASP A 52 -78.94 114.67 -9.70
N PRO A 53 -80.13 114.84 -9.10
CA PRO A 53 -80.81 113.77 -8.36
C PRO A 53 -81.17 112.55 -9.24
N GLU A 54 -81.37 112.71 -10.55
CA GLU A 54 -81.67 111.57 -11.45
C GLU A 54 -80.44 110.68 -11.68
N PHE A 55 -79.26 111.27 -11.82
CA PHE A 55 -78.01 110.53 -11.96
C PHE A 55 -77.69 109.73 -10.68
N LYS A 56 -77.95 110.32 -9.52
CA LYS A 56 -77.79 109.66 -8.20
C LYS A 56 -78.69 108.43 -8.06
N GLN A 57 -79.95 108.52 -8.49
CA GLN A 57 -80.88 107.38 -8.47
C GLN A 57 -80.47 106.25 -9.43
N SER A 58 -79.98 106.58 -10.63
CA SER A 58 -79.52 105.55 -11.59
C SER A 58 -78.31 104.74 -11.10
N LEU A 59 -77.39 105.38 -10.37
CA LEU A 59 -76.24 104.74 -9.73
C LEU A 59 -76.65 103.89 -8.52
N ILE A 60 -77.62 104.35 -7.74
CA ILE A 60 -78.20 103.58 -6.63
C ILE A 60 -78.93 102.34 -7.16
N ASP A 61 -79.69 102.45 -8.25
CA ASP A 61 -80.40 101.31 -8.87
C ASP A 61 -79.44 100.30 -9.50
N THR A 62 -78.35 100.77 -10.10
CA THR A 62 -77.32 99.87 -10.68
C THR A 62 -76.57 99.12 -9.58
N GLU A 63 -76.19 99.79 -8.49
CA GLU A 63 -75.50 99.15 -7.38
C GLU A 63 -76.42 98.26 -6.54
N THR A 64 -77.71 98.58 -6.41
CA THR A 64 -78.69 97.70 -5.74
C THR A 64 -78.97 96.43 -6.56
N LYS A 65 -79.05 96.51 -7.90
CA LYS A 65 -79.14 95.33 -8.78
C LYS A 65 -77.91 94.44 -8.69
N LYS A 66 -76.69 95.01 -8.75
CA LYS A 66 -75.45 94.24 -8.57
C LYS A 66 -75.39 93.55 -7.20
N ILE A 67 -75.85 94.20 -6.14
CA ILE A 67 -75.92 93.58 -4.81
C ILE A 67 -76.93 92.42 -4.79
N ALA A 68 -78.07 92.56 -5.47
CA ALA A 68 -79.08 91.52 -5.52
C ALA A 68 -78.62 90.29 -6.32
N GLU A 69 -77.94 90.49 -7.45
CA GLU A 69 -77.38 89.42 -8.28
C GLU A 69 -76.24 88.68 -7.56
N ASN A 70 -75.25 89.42 -7.03
CA ASN A 70 -74.14 88.81 -6.30
C ASN A 70 -74.61 88.08 -5.03
N ARG A 71 -75.69 88.53 -4.36
CA ARG A 71 -76.29 87.81 -3.23
C ARG A 71 -76.99 86.50 -3.63
N ARG A 72 -77.54 86.42 -4.84
CA ARG A 72 -78.11 85.17 -5.35
C ARG A 72 -76.98 84.16 -5.62
N GLU A 73 -75.91 84.61 -6.26
CA GLU A 73 -74.72 83.77 -6.48
C GLU A 73 -74.05 83.35 -5.16
N GLU A 74 -73.98 84.24 -4.16
CA GLU A 74 -73.54 83.88 -2.80
C GLU A 74 -74.38 82.74 -2.20
N TYR A 75 -75.71 82.80 -2.35
CA TYR A 75 -76.61 81.77 -1.81
C TYR A 75 -76.46 80.42 -2.53
N GLU A 76 -76.29 80.44 -3.86
CA GLU A 76 -76.06 79.22 -4.65
C GLU A 76 -74.71 78.58 -4.32
N ILE A 77 -73.65 79.39 -4.20
CA ILE A 77 -72.31 78.90 -3.84
C ILE A 77 -72.29 78.40 -2.40
N GLU A 78 -72.96 79.06 -1.45
CA GLU A 78 -73.12 78.56 -0.08
C GLU A 78 -73.87 77.22 -0.03
N GLY A 79 -74.94 77.06 -0.83
CA GLY A 79 -75.66 75.80 -0.96
C GLY A 79 -74.74 74.67 -1.42
N ARG A 80 -73.97 74.90 -2.49
CA ARG A 80 -73.02 73.91 -3.03
C ARG A 80 -71.88 73.59 -2.05
N ILE A 81 -71.36 74.58 -1.33
CA ILE A 81 -70.35 74.35 -0.29
C ILE A 81 -70.93 73.50 0.85
N SER A 82 -72.17 73.74 1.26
CA SER A 82 -72.84 72.98 2.31
C SER A 82 -73.05 71.52 1.91
N GLU A 83 -73.47 71.27 0.66
CA GLU A 83 -73.60 69.93 0.10
C GLU A 83 -72.25 69.19 0.04
N ILE A 84 -71.19 69.85 -0.46
CA ILE A 84 -69.84 69.27 -0.50
C ILE A 84 -69.32 68.98 0.92
N LYS A 85 -69.55 69.88 1.89
CA LYS A 85 -69.17 69.66 3.29
C LYS A 85 -69.90 68.47 3.89
N ARG A 86 -71.20 68.32 3.62
CA ARG A 86 -71.99 67.18 4.09
C ARG A 86 -71.50 65.86 3.46
N ALA A 87 -71.27 65.85 2.15
CA ALA A 87 -70.73 64.70 1.44
C ALA A 87 -69.33 64.30 1.96
N ASN A 88 -68.45 65.28 2.19
CA ASN A 88 -67.11 65.04 2.75
C ASN A 88 -67.16 64.53 4.20
N ALA A 89 -68.09 65.03 5.02
CA ALA A 89 -68.28 64.55 6.39
C ALA A 89 -68.79 63.10 6.42
N GLU A 90 -69.72 62.76 5.51
CA GLU A 90 -70.19 61.38 5.32
C GLU A 90 -69.04 60.46 4.89
N TYR A 91 -68.20 60.90 3.94
CA TYR A 91 -66.99 60.17 3.52
C TYR A 91 -65.99 59.94 4.67
N ASP A 92 -65.71 60.97 5.46
CA ASP A 92 -64.81 60.87 6.61
C ASP A 92 -65.33 59.91 7.68
N SER A 93 -66.64 59.94 7.94
CA SER A 93 -67.27 59.01 8.89
C SER A 93 -67.19 57.56 8.41
N ALA A 94 -67.40 57.31 7.12
CA ALA A 94 -67.30 55.97 6.53
C ALA A 94 -65.86 55.46 6.57
N ARG A 95 -64.87 56.28 6.21
CA ARG A 95 -63.44 55.95 6.30
C ARG A 95 -62.96 55.75 7.73
N LYS A 96 -63.55 56.45 8.71
CA LYS A 96 -63.25 56.22 10.13
C LYS A 96 -63.76 54.85 10.58
N ILE A 97 -65.00 54.50 10.25
CA ILE A 97 -65.58 53.19 10.57
C ILE A 97 -64.81 52.06 9.86
N GLU A 98 -64.38 52.27 8.61
CA GLU A 98 -63.56 51.31 7.88
C GLU A 98 -62.20 51.09 8.56
N ARG A 99 -61.53 52.17 8.99
CA ARG A 99 -60.27 52.07 9.74
C ARG A 99 -60.45 51.37 11.09
N GLU A 100 -61.47 51.74 11.86
CA GLU A 100 -61.80 51.08 13.13
C GLU A 100 -62.10 49.59 12.92
N TRP A 101 -62.84 49.23 11.87
CA TRP A 101 -63.11 47.85 11.52
C TRP A 101 -61.83 47.12 11.09
N GLN A 102 -60.95 47.75 10.30
CA GLN A 102 -59.66 47.16 9.89
C GLN A 102 -58.72 46.97 11.08
N GLU A 103 -58.70 47.89 12.04
CA GLU A 103 -57.94 47.76 13.29
C GLU A 103 -58.48 46.62 14.15
N ILE A 104 -59.80 46.56 14.37
CA ILE A 104 -60.45 45.47 15.10
C ILE A 104 -60.20 44.15 14.38
N TYR A 105 -60.36 44.10 13.06
CA TYR A 105 -60.17 42.89 12.27
C TYR A 105 -58.71 42.42 12.26
N ARG A 106 -57.72 43.34 12.24
CA ARG A 106 -56.30 43.01 12.43
C ARG A 106 -55.98 42.50 13.83
N SER A 107 -56.71 42.95 14.84
CA SER A 107 -56.53 42.47 16.22
C SER A 107 -57.07 41.06 16.46
N ILE A 108 -57.89 40.54 15.53
CA ILE A 108 -58.40 39.17 15.59
C ILE A 108 -57.34 38.24 15.00
N ASP A 109 -56.54 37.64 15.88
CA ASP A 109 -55.59 36.60 15.51
C ASP A 109 -56.34 35.28 15.24
N ARG A 110 -56.49 34.95 13.96
CA ARG A 110 -57.14 33.71 13.49
C ARG A 110 -56.22 32.49 13.54
N THR A 111 -54.97 32.65 13.93
CA THR A 111 -54.03 31.52 14.11
C THR A 111 -54.18 30.88 15.49
N LEU A 112 -54.94 31.52 16.39
CA LEU A 112 -55.26 30.97 17.69
C LEU A 112 -56.13 29.70 17.55
N PRO A 113 -55.72 28.57 18.13
CA PRO A 113 -56.52 27.34 18.13
C PRO A 113 -57.89 27.59 18.77
N MET A 114 -58.97 27.24 18.05
CA MET A 114 -60.34 27.26 18.60
C MET A 114 -60.60 26.14 19.61
N ALA A 115 -59.73 25.13 19.65
CA ALA A 115 -59.75 24.08 20.66
C ALA A 115 -59.05 24.58 21.93
N LEU A 116 -59.78 24.60 23.05
CA LEU A 116 -59.22 24.84 24.37
C LEU A 116 -58.11 23.82 24.64
N LEU A 117 -56.91 24.29 24.99
CA LEU A 117 -55.81 23.41 25.39
C LEU A 117 -56.24 22.62 26.64
N ASP A 118 -56.49 21.32 26.46
CA ASP A 118 -56.76 20.42 27.57
C ASP A 118 -55.45 20.09 28.28
N LYS A 119 -55.32 20.60 29.50
CA LYS A 119 -54.18 20.36 30.38
C LYS A 119 -53.94 18.85 30.57
N GLY A 120 -55.00 18.05 30.66
CA GLY A 120 -54.90 16.59 30.85
C GLY A 120 -54.34 15.87 29.62
N GLU A 121 -54.73 16.28 28.41
CA GLU A 121 -54.21 15.70 27.17
C GLU A 121 -52.72 16.04 26.97
N LEU A 122 -52.34 17.30 27.23
CA LEU A 122 -50.95 17.74 27.15
C LEU A 122 -50.06 17.05 28.19
N GLU A 123 -50.53 16.91 29.43
CA GLU A 123 -49.80 16.18 30.48
C GLU A 123 -49.66 14.70 30.14
N SER A 124 -50.69 14.06 29.57
CA SER A 124 -50.62 12.68 29.07
C SER A 124 -49.61 12.52 27.93
N ARG A 125 -49.61 13.46 26.97
CA ARG A 125 -48.71 13.43 25.83
C ARG A 125 -47.27 13.72 26.23
N LEU A 126 -47.06 14.64 27.17
CA LEU A 126 -45.77 14.92 27.78
C LEU A 126 -45.25 13.69 28.55
N GLY A 127 -46.12 13.00 29.29
CA GLY A 127 -45.79 11.77 30.00
C GLY A 127 -45.34 10.66 29.04
N ARG A 128 -46.08 10.46 27.94
CA ARG A 128 -45.71 9.50 26.88
C ARG A 128 -44.37 9.83 26.24
N ILE A 129 -44.17 11.07 25.79
CA ILE A 129 -42.92 11.50 25.16
C ILE A 129 -41.74 11.33 26.13
N ARG A 130 -41.92 11.64 27.42
CA ARG A 130 -40.88 11.41 28.43
C ARG A 130 -40.57 9.93 28.60
N ALA A 131 -41.58 9.06 28.65
CA ALA A 131 -41.38 7.62 28.74
C ALA A 131 -40.64 7.07 27.51
N ASP A 132 -41.04 7.48 26.30
CA ASP A 132 -40.39 7.11 25.05
C ASP A 132 -38.94 7.59 25.01
N LEU A 133 -38.68 8.81 25.51
CA LEU A 133 -37.33 9.39 25.56
C LEU A 133 -36.42 8.62 26.53
N VAL A 134 -36.94 8.23 27.70
CA VAL A 134 -36.21 7.38 28.65
C VAL A 134 -35.92 6.00 28.04
N GLN A 135 -36.91 5.38 27.39
CA GLN A 135 -36.73 4.08 26.75
C GLN A 135 -35.70 4.16 25.59
N ALA A 136 -35.74 5.23 24.80
CA ALA A 136 -34.77 5.49 23.75
C ALA A 136 -33.36 5.66 24.32
N GLN A 137 -33.21 6.43 25.41
CA GLN A 137 -31.92 6.60 26.10
C GLN A 137 -31.37 5.29 26.62
N GLU A 138 -32.19 4.46 27.28
CA GLU A 138 -31.77 3.14 27.76
C GLU A 138 -31.35 2.21 26.61
N SER A 139 -32.08 2.24 25.49
CA SER A 139 -31.71 1.45 24.31
C SER A 139 -30.39 1.93 23.70
N LEU A 140 -30.15 3.24 23.65
CA LEU A 140 -28.93 3.83 23.14
C LEU A 140 -27.74 3.44 24.02
N GLU A 141 -27.87 3.49 25.34
CA GLU A 141 -26.83 3.02 26.25
C GLU A 141 -26.51 1.53 26.06
N LYS A 142 -27.53 0.68 25.92
CA LYS A 142 -27.33 -0.76 25.66
C LYS A 142 -26.59 -1.01 24.36
N VAL A 143 -26.99 -0.34 23.28
CA VAL A 143 -26.33 -0.45 21.97
C VAL A 143 -24.89 0.06 22.04
N THR A 144 -24.66 1.19 22.72
CA THR A 144 -23.32 1.77 22.87
C THR A 144 -22.37 0.84 23.61
N ARG A 145 -22.82 0.28 24.75
CA ARG A 145 -22.04 -0.72 25.51
C ARG A 145 -21.75 -1.98 24.70
N ASN A 146 -22.70 -2.41 23.86
CA ASN A 146 -22.50 -3.58 23.00
C ASN A 146 -21.49 -3.28 21.88
N ASN A 147 -21.61 -2.12 21.24
CA ASN A 147 -20.65 -1.67 20.23
C ASN A 147 -19.23 -1.57 20.79
N GLU A 148 -19.04 -1.00 21.99
CA GLU A 148 -17.72 -0.96 22.63
C GLU A 148 -17.11 -2.36 22.86
N LYS A 149 -17.94 -3.34 23.24
CA LYS A 149 -17.49 -4.74 23.38
C LYS A 149 -17.10 -5.33 22.03
N ILE A 150 -17.91 -5.12 21.00
CA ILE A 150 -17.64 -5.60 19.64
C ILE A 150 -16.37 -4.95 19.08
N THR A 151 -16.21 -3.63 19.22
CA THR A 151 -15.01 -2.91 18.77
C THR A 151 -13.75 -3.47 19.43
N ARG A 152 -13.76 -3.67 20.77
CA ARG A 152 -12.62 -4.31 21.47
C ARG A 152 -12.32 -5.71 20.94
N HIS A 153 -13.36 -6.50 20.66
CA HIS A 153 -13.18 -7.84 20.11
C HIS A 153 -12.60 -7.81 18.70
N ASN A 154 -13.11 -6.93 17.83
CA ASN A 154 -12.62 -6.76 16.47
C ASN A 154 -11.17 -6.30 16.43
N THR A 155 -10.79 -5.33 17.29
CA THR A 155 -9.38 -4.91 17.42
C THR A 155 -8.49 -6.08 17.84
N ARG A 156 -8.95 -6.94 18.76
CA ARG A 156 -8.19 -8.12 19.17
C ARG A 156 -8.04 -9.14 18.03
N ILE A 157 -9.11 -9.37 17.25
CA ILE A 157 -9.05 -10.23 16.07
C ILE A 157 -8.04 -9.67 15.06
N GLN A 158 -8.10 -8.37 14.78
CA GLN A 158 -7.20 -7.72 13.83
C GLN A 158 -5.73 -7.91 14.24
N VAL A 159 -5.38 -7.70 15.51
CA VAL A 159 -4.03 -7.92 16.02
C VAL A 159 -3.60 -9.39 15.84
N ILE A 160 -4.49 -10.35 16.11
CA ILE A 160 -4.19 -11.78 15.93
C ILE A 160 -3.99 -12.11 14.44
N GLN A 161 -4.77 -11.51 13.55
CA GLN A 161 -4.61 -11.69 12.10
C GLN A 161 -3.26 -11.15 11.63
N GLU A 162 -2.90 -9.92 12.00
CA GLU A 162 -1.60 -9.32 11.66
C GLU A 162 -0.42 -10.15 12.20
N GLN A 163 -0.53 -10.69 13.43
CA GLN A 163 0.48 -11.60 13.97
C GLN A 163 0.56 -12.91 13.20
N THR A 164 -0.60 -13.46 12.82
CA THR A 164 -0.68 -14.72 12.07
C THR A 164 -0.06 -14.57 10.68
N ASP A 165 -0.35 -13.47 9.99
CA ASP A 165 0.22 -13.15 8.68
C ASP A 165 1.75 -12.99 8.77
N SER A 166 2.24 -12.34 9.82
CA SER A 166 3.68 -12.25 10.10
C SER A 166 4.32 -13.62 10.35
N PHE A 167 3.67 -14.50 11.11
CA PHE A 167 4.18 -15.86 11.32
C PHE A 167 4.15 -16.72 10.06
N LEU A 168 3.14 -16.55 9.20
CA LEU A 168 3.08 -17.26 7.92
C LEU A 168 4.23 -16.83 6.99
N ALA A 169 4.52 -15.53 6.93
CA ALA A 169 5.66 -15.02 6.15
C ALA A 169 7.01 -15.56 6.69
N GLN A 170 7.18 -15.59 8.02
CA GLN A 170 8.37 -16.18 8.64
C GLN A 170 8.47 -17.68 8.37
N LEU A 171 7.36 -18.41 8.42
CA LEU A 171 7.33 -19.84 8.12
C LEU A 171 7.79 -20.09 6.68
N GLU A 172 7.28 -19.33 5.72
CA GLU A 172 7.64 -19.47 4.30
C GLU A 172 9.13 -19.20 4.06
N GLU A 173 9.68 -18.16 4.67
CA GLU A 173 11.12 -17.86 4.61
C GLU A 173 11.98 -18.99 5.20
N GLN A 174 11.61 -19.48 6.39
CA GLN A 174 12.34 -20.56 7.05
C GLN A 174 12.21 -21.88 6.29
N GLN A 175 11.06 -22.17 5.70
CA GLN A 175 10.84 -23.35 4.86
C GLN A 175 11.74 -23.31 3.62
N ALA A 176 11.87 -22.14 2.97
CA ALA A 176 12.75 -21.97 1.82
C ALA A 176 14.22 -22.18 2.21
N GLN A 177 14.68 -21.62 3.33
CA GLN A 177 16.03 -21.85 3.83
C GLN A 177 16.27 -23.33 4.18
N PHE A 178 15.30 -23.98 4.80
CA PHE A 178 15.40 -25.39 5.19
C PHE A 178 15.60 -26.31 3.98
N GLU A 179 14.87 -26.11 2.88
CA GLU A 179 15.04 -26.94 1.69
C GLU A 179 16.44 -26.77 1.06
N VAL A 180 17.00 -25.56 1.05
CA VAL A 180 18.39 -25.32 0.59
C VAL A 180 19.41 -26.06 1.46
N TYR A 181 19.26 -25.97 2.79
CA TYR A 181 20.17 -26.68 3.70
C TYR A 181 20.02 -28.20 3.60
N LYS A 182 18.81 -28.69 3.38
CA LYS A 182 18.51 -30.11 3.20
C LYS A 182 19.13 -30.67 1.92
N GLU A 183 19.04 -29.96 0.79
CA GLU A 183 19.76 -30.36 -0.43
C GLU A 183 21.27 -30.42 -0.20
N THR A 184 21.82 -29.40 0.47
CA THR A 184 23.25 -29.34 0.79
C THR A 184 23.66 -30.52 1.69
N ALA A 185 22.87 -30.82 2.71
CA ALA A 185 23.10 -31.95 3.63
C ALA A 185 23.05 -33.30 2.89
N ASN A 186 22.06 -33.50 2.01
CA ASN A 186 21.95 -34.71 1.19
C ASN A 186 23.19 -34.88 0.29
N ASN A 187 23.63 -33.81 -0.37
CA ASN A 187 24.84 -33.84 -1.20
C ASN A 187 26.08 -34.20 -0.38
N LEU A 188 26.23 -33.61 0.81
CA LEU A 188 27.33 -33.93 1.73
C LEU A 188 27.27 -35.37 2.23
N GLU A 189 26.08 -35.93 2.45
CA GLU A 189 25.92 -37.32 2.87
C GLU A 189 26.33 -38.29 1.76
N VAL A 190 25.94 -38.01 0.52
CA VAL A 190 26.40 -38.77 -0.66
C VAL A 190 27.92 -38.70 -0.78
N LEU A 191 28.51 -37.50 -0.64
CA LEU A 191 29.97 -37.34 -0.68
C LEU A 191 30.65 -38.09 0.46
N LYS A 192 30.13 -38.03 1.69
CA LYS A 192 30.65 -38.76 2.84
C LYS A 192 30.65 -40.27 2.58
N LYS A 193 29.60 -40.80 1.97
CA LYS A 193 29.52 -42.22 1.59
C LYS A 193 30.49 -42.55 0.46
N ALA A 194 30.59 -41.69 -0.54
CA ALA A 194 31.51 -41.86 -1.67
C ALA A 194 32.98 -41.80 -1.25
N PHE A 195 33.37 -40.93 -0.32
CA PHE A 195 34.74 -40.84 0.20
C PHE A 195 35.00 -41.74 1.42
N SER A 196 34.03 -42.58 1.81
CA SER A 196 34.25 -43.58 2.85
C SER A 196 35.27 -44.63 2.40
N THR A 197 35.75 -45.42 3.37
CA THR A 197 36.68 -46.54 3.12
C THR A 197 36.17 -47.49 2.04
N ASN A 198 34.85 -47.68 1.95
CA ASN A 198 34.21 -48.62 1.04
C ASN A 198 33.73 -47.98 -0.28
N GLY A 199 34.00 -46.69 -0.49
CA GLY A 199 33.59 -45.96 -1.69
C GLY A 199 34.71 -45.85 -2.73
N LEU A 200 35.01 -44.60 -3.12
CA LEU A 200 36.05 -44.24 -4.09
C LEU A 200 37.44 -44.73 -3.69
N ILE A 201 37.75 -44.78 -2.39
CA ILE A 201 39.05 -45.26 -1.90
C ILE A 201 39.20 -46.75 -2.21
N ALA A 202 38.22 -47.57 -1.81
CA ALA A 202 38.20 -48.99 -2.14
C ALA A 202 38.25 -49.22 -3.65
N TYR A 203 37.43 -48.50 -4.43
CA TYR A 203 37.45 -48.61 -5.90
C TYR A 203 38.82 -48.27 -6.51
N LYS A 204 39.48 -47.22 -6.00
CA LYS A 204 40.81 -46.85 -6.48
C LYS A 204 41.86 -47.90 -6.11
N ILE A 205 41.80 -48.45 -4.90
CA ILE A 205 42.70 -49.54 -4.48
C ILE A 205 42.46 -50.77 -5.36
N GLU A 206 41.21 -51.17 -5.58
CA GLU A 206 40.87 -52.34 -6.41
C GLU A 206 41.43 -52.22 -7.83
N ASN A 207 41.28 -51.05 -8.47
CA ASN A 207 41.86 -50.80 -9.79
C ASN A 207 43.40 -50.86 -9.75
N LEU A 208 44.04 -50.25 -8.75
CA LEU A 208 45.50 -50.29 -8.62
C LEU A 208 46.04 -51.71 -8.37
N VAL A 209 45.29 -52.53 -7.65
CA VAL A 209 45.64 -53.93 -7.40
C VAL A 209 45.57 -54.74 -8.71
N LYS A 210 44.55 -54.51 -9.55
CA LYS A 210 44.44 -55.13 -10.88
C LYS A 210 45.58 -54.68 -11.81
N ASP A 211 45.91 -53.39 -11.81
CA ASP A 211 47.04 -52.86 -12.57
C ASP A 211 48.38 -53.49 -12.11
N LEU A 212 48.54 -53.68 -10.78
CA LEU A 212 49.71 -54.35 -10.22
C LEU A 212 49.78 -55.83 -10.63
N GLU A 213 48.64 -56.53 -10.64
CA GLU A 213 48.53 -57.93 -11.05
C GLU A 213 48.98 -58.12 -12.51
N GLU A 214 48.46 -57.28 -13.41
CA GLU A 214 48.81 -57.33 -14.83
C GLU A 214 50.30 -57.07 -15.05
N LEU A 215 50.85 -56.03 -14.41
CA LEU A 215 52.29 -55.72 -14.49
C LEU A 215 53.16 -56.83 -13.90
N THR A 216 52.77 -57.39 -12.76
CA THR A 216 53.53 -58.46 -12.10
C THR A 216 53.53 -59.71 -12.96
N ASN A 217 52.39 -60.09 -13.53
CA ASN A 217 52.28 -61.25 -14.41
C ASN A 217 53.02 -61.06 -15.74
N HIS A 218 53.09 -59.84 -16.27
CA HIS A 218 53.92 -59.55 -17.44
C HIS A 218 55.39 -59.87 -17.18
N TYR A 219 55.99 -59.35 -16.10
CA TYR A 219 57.39 -59.65 -15.77
C TYR A 219 57.60 -61.10 -15.32
N LEU A 220 56.63 -61.67 -14.59
CA LEU A 220 56.73 -63.05 -14.14
C LEU A 220 56.68 -64.03 -15.32
N ALA A 221 55.87 -63.74 -16.35
CA ALA A 221 55.81 -64.54 -17.56
C ALA A 221 57.17 -64.56 -18.27
N GLU A 222 57.82 -63.41 -18.43
CA GLU A 222 59.17 -63.30 -19.00
C GLU A 222 60.21 -64.07 -18.18
N LEU A 223 60.20 -63.91 -16.85
CA LEU A 223 61.18 -64.55 -15.96
C LEU A 223 60.94 -66.06 -15.76
N SER A 224 59.73 -66.57 -16.00
CA SER A 224 59.34 -67.95 -15.69
C SER A 224 58.74 -68.76 -16.85
N ASP A 225 58.87 -68.27 -18.10
CA ASP A 225 58.27 -68.89 -19.30
C ASP A 225 56.76 -69.13 -19.17
N GLY A 226 56.07 -68.25 -18.44
CA GLY A 226 54.62 -68.35 -18.20
C GLY A 226 54.17 -69.49 -17.28
N ARG A 227 55.09 -70.18 -16.59
CA ARG A 227 54.76 -71.25 -15.63
C ARG A 227 53.97 -70.74 -14.42
N PHE A 228 54.38 -69.59 -13.90
CA PHE A 228 53.78 -68.99 -12.71
C PHE A 228 52.89 -67.82 -13.07
N THR A 229 51.73 -67.75 -12.41
CA THR A 229 50.88 -66.56 -12.40
C THR A 229 50.58 -66.16 -10.96
N LEU A 230 50.48 -64.87 -10.72
CA LEU A 230 50.22 -64.27 -9.42
C LEU A 230 48.85 -63.59 -9.45
N GLU A 231 48.04 -63.84 -8.44
CA GLU A 231 46.73 -63.22 -8.24
C GLU A 231 46.71 -62.48 -6.89
N PHE A 232 46.23 -61.24 -6.89
CA PHE A 232 46.10 -60.45 -5.67
C PHE A 232 44.66 -60.52 -5.16
N VAL A 233 44.45 -61.24 -4.06
CA VAL A 233 43.12 -61.40 -3.44
C VAL A 233 42.99 -60.46 -2.25
N VAL A 234 42.11 -59.46 -2.39
CA VAL A 234 41.78 -58.53 -1.31
C VAL A 234 40.71 -59.16 -0.41
N SER A 235 41.10 -59.53 0.81
CA SER A 235 40.18 -60.09 1.83
C SER A 235 40.30 -59.30 3.13
N ASN A 236 39.20 -58.80 3.67
CA ASN A 236 39.15 -58.06 4.94
C ASN A 236 40.18 -56.92 5.03
N ASP A 237 40.25 -56.06 4.01
CA ASP A 237 41.22 -54.95 3.88
C ASP A 237 42.71 -55.38 3.85
N LYS A 238 42.99 -56.69 3.70
CA LYS A 238 44.34 -57.22 3.53
C LYS A 238 44.53 -57.73 2.11
N LEU A 239 45.66 -57.37 1.53
CA LEU A 239 46.11 -57.85 0.22
C LEU A 239 46.84 -59.18 0.44
N ASN A 240 46.21 -60.28 0.03
CA ASN A 240 46.81 -61.60 0.05
C ASN A 240 47.32 -61.94 -1.35
N VAL A 241 48.39 -62.73 -1.43
CA VAL A 241 48.99 -63.15 -2.69
C VAL A 241 48.71 -64.64 -2.87
N GLN A 242 48.18 -65.02 -4.02
CA GLN A 242 48.05 -66.41 -4.43
C GLN A 242 48.90 -66.63 -5.67
N ILE A 243 49.63 -67.74 -5.69
CA ILE A 243 50.49 -68.11 -6.81
C ILE A 243 49.93 -69.38 -7.43
N THR A 244 49.87 -69.41 -8.75
CA THR A 244 49.43 -70.56 -9.51
C THR A 244 50.59 -71.10 -10.32
N ASP A 245 50.87 -72.40 -10.21
CA ASP A 245 51.86 -73.13 -11.01
C ASP A 245 51.10 -74.08 -11.96
N ASN A 246 51.17 -73.80 -13.27
CA ASN A 246 50.49 -74.59 -14.30
C ASN A 246 48.99 -74.88 -14.01
N GLY A 247 48.29 -73.93 -13.40
CA GLY A 247 46.87 -74.02 -13.05
C GLY A 247 46.55 -74.55 -11.65
N ASN A 248 47.55 -74.92 -10.84
CA ASN A 248 47.35 -75.31 -9.43
C ASN A 248 47.78 -74.21 -8.47
N ILE A 249 46.95 -73.92 -7.46
CA ILE A 249 47.25 -72.92 -6.43
C ILE A 249 48.31 -73.49 -5.48
N VAL A 250 49.40 -72.74 -5.29
CA VAL A 250 50.53 -73.08 -4.43
C VAL A 250 50.79 -71.91 -3.47
N ASP A 251 51.11 -72.22 -2.22
CA ASP A 251 51.52 -71.20 -1.24
C ASP A 251 52.91 -70.65 -1.61
N ILE A 252 53.12 -69.35 -1.47
CA ILE A 252 54.40 -68.69 -1.72
C ILE A 252 55.53 -69.33 -0.91
N LEU A 253 55.23 -69.84 0.28
CA LEU A 253 56.19 -70.51 1.15
C LEU A 253 56.63 -71.90 0.65
N ALA A 254 55.89 -72.49 -0.29
CA ALA A 254 56.21 -73.80 -0.87
C ALA A 254 57.10 -73.70 -2.12
N LEU A 255 57.38 -72.49 -2.62
CA LEU A 255 58.27 -72.28 -3.76
C LEU A 255 59.74 -72.54 -3.38
N SER A 256 60.53 -73.01 -4.36
CA SER A 256 61.98 -73.07 -4.19
C SER A 256 62.57 -71.66 -4.04
N SER A 257 63.77 -71.57 -3.47
CA SER A 257 64.45 -70.28 -3.26
C SER A 257 64.64 -69.49 -4.57
N GLY A 258 64.95 -70.17 -5.68
CA GLY A 258 65.10 -69.55 -7.00
C GLY A 258 63.76 -69.11 -7.62
N GLU A 259 62.70 -69.90 -7.45
CA GLU A 259 61.36 -69.52 -7.91
C GLU A 259 60.81 -68.33 -7.11
N LEU A 260 61.00 -68.34 -5.80
CA LEU A 260 60.65 -67.23 -4.92
C LEU A 260 61.43 -65.96 -5.27
N ALA A 261 62.72 -66.08 -5.63
CA ALA A 261 63.51 -64.95 -6.11
C ALA A 261 62.96 -64.36 -7.41
N ARG A 262 62.53 -65.20 -8.37
CA ARG A 262 61.89 -64.74 -9.62
C ARG A 262 60.57 -64.01 -9.36
N VAL A 263 59.69 -64.60 -8.53
CA VAL A 263 58.41 -63.98 -8.14
C VAL A 263 58.62 -62.65 -7.44
N ASN A 264 59.54 -62.58 -6.47
CA ASN A 264 59.85 -61.35 -5.77
C ASN A 264 60.40 -60.29 -6.70
N THR A 265 61.29 -60.65 -7.63
CA THR A 265 61.90 -59.69 -8.56
C THR A 265 60.87 -59.13 -9.54
N ALA A 266 60.02 -59.98 -10.12
CA ALA A 266 58.90 -59.55 -10.96
C ALA A 266 57.96 -58.57 -10.22
N THR A 267 57.60 -58.92 -8.99
CA THR A 267 56.74 -58.09 -8.14
C THR A 267 57.41 -56.75 -7.81
N LEU A 268 58.71 -56.73 -7.53
CA LEU A 268 59.47 -55.51 -7.22
C LEU A 268 59.52 -54.55 -8.41
N ILE A 269 59.79 -55.08 -9.61
CA ILE A 269 59.80 -54.29 -10.86
C ILE A 269 58.40 -53.74 -11.14
N ALA A 270 57.36 -54.55 -10.97
CA ALA A 270 55.96 -54.14 -11.15
C ALA A 270 55.54 -53.03 -10.17
N ILE A 271 55.80 -53.21 -8.86
CA ILE A 271 55.52 -52.19 -7.83
C ILE A 271 56.25 -50.90 -8.19
N ARG A 272 57.52 -50.97 -8.58
CA ARG A 272 58.28 -49.79 -8.95
C ARG A 272 57.66 -49.09 -10.17
N LYS A 273 57.32 -49.82 -11.23
CA LYS A 273 56.73 -49.26 -12.46
C LYS A 273 55.39 -48.59 -12.17
N LEU A 274 54.56 -49.21 -11.34
CA LEU A 274 53.30 -48.65 -10.87
C LEU A 274 53.52 -47.40 -9.99
N MET A 275 54.50 -47.43 -9.09
CA MET A 275 54.85 -46.25 -8.28
C MET A 275 55.38 -45.10 -9.14
N SER A 276 56.15 -45.40 -10.20
CA SER A 276 56.65 -44.40 -11.15
C SER A 276 55.53 -43.79 -12.00
N SER A 277 54.48 -44.54 -12.33
CA SER A 277 53.34 -44.03 -13.12
C SER A 277 52.39 -43.16 -12.29
N ILE A 278 52.27 -43.42 -10.98
CA ILE A 278 51.39 -42.68 -10.07
C ILE A 278 52.10 -41.47 -9.44
N SER A 279 53.40 -41.59 -9.17
CA SER A 279 54.19 -40.54 -8.51
C SER A 279 54.57 -39.42 -9.48
N LYS A 280 54.53 -38.17 -8.99
CA LYS A 280 55.16 -37.03 -9.70
C LYS A 280 56.69 -37.13 -9.72
N SER A 281 57.27 -37.84 -8.76
CA SER A 281 58.71 -38.10 -8.66
C SER A 281 59.06 -39.44 -9.29
N LYS A 282 59.88 -39.41 -10.33
CA LYS A 282 60.38 -40.61 -11.03
C LYS A 282 61.64 -41.09 -10.34
N ILE A 283 61.54 -42.14 -9.51
CA ILE A 283 62.71 -42.80 -8.92
C ILE A 283 63.33 -43.72 -9.99
N ASN A 284 64.47 -43.30 -10.56
CA ASN A 284 65.16 -44.05 -11.62
C ASN A 284 66.30 -44.96 -11.12
N ILE A 285 66.19 -45.51 -9.91
CA ILE A 285 67.26 -46.33 -9.32
C ILE A 285 66.66 -47.61 -8.72
N LEU A 286 67.32 -48.75 -8.94
CA LEU A 286 67.00 -50.05 -8.35
C LEU A 286 68.28 -50.68 -7.79
N PHE A 287 68.25 -51.13 -6.54
CA PHE A 287 69.33 -51.89 -5.92
C PHE A 287 68.85 -53.33 -5.70
N LEU A 288 69.60 -54.29 -6.24
CA LEU A 288 69.38 -55.72 -6.04
C LEU A 288 70.58 -56.29 -5.29
N ASP A 289 70.37 -56.64 -4.02
CA ASP A 289 71.42 -57.21 -3.17
C ASP A 289 71.27 -58.74 -3.09
N GLU A 290 72.30 -59.47 -3.54
CA GLU A 290 72.38 -60.95 -3.59
C GLU A 290 71.25 -61.69 -4.34
N VAL A 291 70.32 -60.98 -5.00
CA VAL A 291 69.18 -61.58 -5.70
C VAL A 291 69.61 -62.55 -6.81
N ILE A 292 70.74 -62.27 -7.48
CA ILE A 292 71.29 -63.10 -8.57
C ILE A 292 71.91 -64.40 -8.06
N ALA A 293 72.38 -64.45 -6.81
CA ALA A 293 73.07 -65.62 -6.28
C ALA A 293 72.14 -66.84 -6.18
N VAL A 294 70.84 -66.60 -5.99
CA VAL A 294 69.81 -67.63 -5.80
C VAL A 294 69.22 -68.13 -7.12
N LEU A 295 69.45 -67.41 -8.23
CA LEU A 295 68.97 -67.76 -9.56
C LEU A 295 69.91 -68.75 -10.26
N ASP A 296 69.33 -69.61 -11.09
CA ASP A 296 70.03 -70.47 -12.05
C ASP A 296 70.55 -69.65 -13.25
N ASP A 297 71.51 -70.17 -14.01
CA ASP A 297 72.16 -69.42 -15.10
C ASP A 297 71.15 -68.90 -16.14
N ALA A 298 70.09 -69.67 -16.43
CA ALA A 298 69.00 -69.24 -17.29
C ALA A 298 68.18 -68.08 -16.68
N GLY A 299 67.87 -68.14 -15.39
CA GLY A 299 67.18 -67.06 -14.68
C GLY A 299 68.01 -65.77 -14.57
N ARG A 300 69.35 -65.91 -14.46
CA ARG A 300 70.27 -64.75 -14.44
C ARG A 300 70.30 -64.02 -15.78
N GLU A 301 70.38 -64.76 -16.89
CA GLU A 301 70.39 -64.18 -18.24
C GLU A 301 69.09 -63.40 -18.51
N LYS A 302 67.94 -64.03 -18.26
CA LYS A 302 66.62 -63.40 -18.46
C LYS A 302 66.41 -62.18 -17.57
N LEU A 303 66.91 -62.22 -16.33
CA LEU A 303 66.83 -61.06 -15.45
C LEU A 303 67.59 -59.87 -16.02
N VAL A 304 68.80 -60.08 -16.55
CA VAL A 304 69.57 -59.01 -17.19
C VAL A 304 68.84 -58.47 -18.43
N GLU A 305 68.28 -59.35 -19.26
CA GLU A 305 67.52 -58.96 -20.44
C GLU A 305 66.32 -58.06 -20.08
N VAL A 306 65.51 -58.49 -19.11
CA VAL A 306 64.35 -57.71 -18.63
C VAL A 306 64.78 -56.37 -18.03
N LEU A 307 65.86 -56.33 -17.26
CA LEU A 307 66.37 -55.10 -16.65
C LEU A 307 66.93 -54.11 -17.68
N LEU A 308 67.53 -54.59 -18.78
CA LEU A 308 68.04 -53.75 -19.87
C LEU A 308 66.94 -53.16 -20.76
N GLN A 309 65.78 -53.82 -20.83
CA GLN A 309 64.62 -53.31 -21.58
C GLN A 309 63.93 -52.14 -20.85
N GLU A 310 64.16 -51.98 -19.55
CA GLU A 310 63.59 -50.91 -18.76
C GLU A 310 64.52 -49.69 -18.68
N ASP A 311 63.95 -48.49 -18.69
CA ASP A 311 64.69 -47.23 -18.45
C ASP A 311 65.01 -47.10 -16.96
N LEU A 312 66.09 -47.77 -16.53
CA LEU A 312 66.41 -48.10 -15.15
C LEU A 312 67.91 -48.03 -14.85
N ASN A 313 68.33 -47.24 -13.85
CA ASN A 313 69.69 -47.40 -13.29
C ASN A 313 69.67 -48.52 -12.25
N THR A 314 69.98 -49.75 -12.70
CA THR A 314 69.99 -50.93 -11.84
C THR A 314 71.39 -51.23 -11.35
N TYR A 315 71.56 -51.34 -10.03
CA TYR A 315 72.78 -51.77 -9.37
C TYR A 315 72.57 -53.16 -8.81
N VAL A 316 73.38 -54.12 -9.25
CA VAL A 316 73.32 -55.49 -8.75
C VAL A 316 74.58 -55.83 -7.97
N VAL A 317 74.40 -56.24 -6.71
CA VAL A 317 75.47 -56.69 -5.83
C VAL A 317 75.45 -58.21 -5.82
N SER A 318 76.54 -58.85 -6.22
CA SER A 318 76.65 -60.31 -6.21
C SER A 318 78.09 -60.78 -5.99
N HIS A 319 78.24 -61.98 -5.44
CA HIS A 319 79.54 -62.62 -5.25
C HIS A 319 79.89 -63.50 -6.45
N GLY A 320 80.98 -63.17 -7.14
CA GLY A 320 81.60 -64.06 -8.12
C GLY A 320 80.80 -64.30 -9.41
N TRP A 321 79.78 -63.48 -9.69
CA TRP A 321 79.05 -63.50 -10.94
C TRP A 321 79.19 -62.17 -11.68
N THR A 322 79.41 -62.24 -12.99
CA THR A 322 79.54 -61.08 -13.88
C THR A 322 78.90 -61.40 -15.21
N HIS A 323 78.36 -60.38 -15.86
CA HIS A 323 77.69 -60.52 -17.15
C HIS A 323 78.34 -59.62 -18.21
N PRO A 324 78.54 -60.07 -19.46
CA PRO A 324 79.20 -59.26 -20.51
C PRO A 324 78.50 -57.94 -20.83
N LEU A 325 77.18 -57.86 -20.62
CA LEU A 325 76.37 -56.66 -20.85
C LEU A 325 76.37 -55.66 -19.68
N LEU A 326 77.01 -55.99 -18.55
CA LEU A 326 77.00 -55.14 -17.36
C LEU A 326 78.37 -54.51 -17.12
N GLU A 327 78.37 -53.23 -16.74
CA GLU A 327 79.57 -52.59 -16.18
C GLU A 327 79.85 -53.17 -14.79
N LYS A 328 81.12 -53.49 -14.50
CA LYS A 328 81.52 -54.07 -13.22
C LYS A 328 82.31 -53.07 -12.36
N VAL A 329 82.04 -53.09 -11.07
CA VAL A 329 82.83 -52.42 -10.03
C VAL A 329 83.22 -53.50 -9.03
N GLU A 330 84.52 -53.71 -8.81
CA GLU A 330 85.00 -54.81 -7.97
C GLU A 330 85.35 -54.31 -6.57
N VAL A 331 84.90 -55.04 -5.54
CA VAL A 331 85.21 -54.72 -4.14
C VAL A 331 86.23 -55.71 -3.61
N VAL A 332 87.45 -55.26 -3.36
CA VAL A 332 88.57 -56.10 -2.89
C VAL A 332 88.88 -55.78 -1.42
N LYS A 333 89.09 -56.82 -0.60
CA LYS A 333 89.49 -56.68 0.81
C LYS A 333 91.00 -56.83 0.97
N SER A 334 91.70 -55.75 1.30
CA SER A 334 93.14 -55.76 1.58
C SER A 334 93.39 -55.35 3.03
N GLY A 335 93.98 -56.24 3.84
CA GLY A 335 94.32 -55.93 5.23
C GLY A 335 93.13 -55.50 6.10
N ASN A 336 91.98 -56.16 5.97
CA ASN A 336 90.71 -55.79 6.63
C ASN A 336 90.10 -54.43 6.21
N ILE A 337 90.59 -53.80 5.14
CA ILE A 337 90.02 -52.58 4.55
C ILE A 337 89.43 -52.91 3.18
N SER A 338 88.20 -52.46 2.92
CA SER A 338 87.55 -52.60 1.61
C SER A 338 88.01 -51.49 0.65
N ARG A 339 88.36 -51.87 -0.59
CA ARG A 339 88.75 -50.95 -1.68
C ARG A 339 87.92 -51.25 -2.93
N LEU A 340 87.59 -50.21 -3.70
CA LEU A 340 86.97 -50.33 -5.03
C LEU A 340 88.07 -50.36 -6.10
N GLU A 341 87.98 -51.30 -7.05
CA GLU A 341 88.82 -51.41 -8.24
C GLU A 341 88.00 -51.34 -9.53
#